data_AF-A0A329K390-F1
#
_entry.id   AF-A0A329K390-F1
#
_cell.length_a   1.000
_cell.length_b   1.000
_cell.length_c   1.000
_cell.angle_alpha   90.00
_cell.angle_beta   90.00
_cell.angle_gamma   90.00
#
_symmetry.space_group_name_H-M   'P 1'
#
loop_
_entity.id
_entity.type
_entity.pdbx_description
1 polymer ?
#
loop_
_entity_poly.entity_id
_entity_poly.type
_entity_poly.pdbx_seq_one_letter_code
_entity_poly.pdbx_strand_id
1 'polypeptide(L)'
;WLDHVKIEQACLRLTFEEYRQSIRETQERIKRYDQAIAQEAQASAHAPLIGAMQALRGVAVLTATTMVSEFMDMSRFPTAGAFMSYCGLVPSENSTGDSRRQ
;
A
#
# COMPACT_ATOMS: atom_id res chain seq x y z
N TRP A 1 21.74 1.40 14.58
CA TRP A 1 21.41 1.34 16.02
C TRP A 1 21.38 -0.09 16.54
N LEU A 2 20.53 -0.99 16.02
CA LEU A 2 20.47 -2.40 16.44
C LEU A 2 21.81 -3.16 16.32
N ASP A 3 22.70 -2.77 15.39
CA ASP A 3 24.04 -3.33 15.24
C ASP A 3 24.98 -3.08 16.44
N HIS A 4 24.66 -2.14 17.31
CA HIS A 4 25.50 -1.78 18.44
C HIS A 4 25.00 -2.35 19.78
N VAL A 5 23.91 -3.12 19.77
CA VAL A 5 23.37 -3.76 20.97
C VAL A 5 24.24 -4.97 21.33
N LYS A 6 24.91 -4.93 22.48
CA LYS A 6 25.73 -6.04 22.99
C LYS A 6 24.93 -6.83 24.01
N ILE A 7 24.77 -8.13 23.77
CA ILE A 7 24.10 -9.07 24.67
C ILE A 7 25.13 -10.09 25.15
N GLU A 8 25.45 -10.10 26.44
CA GLU A 8 26.50 -10.94 27.00
C GLU A 8 26.09 -12.42 27.04
N GLN A 9 24.83 -12.71 27.38
CA GLN A 9 24.31 -14.08 27.44
C GLN A 9 24.18 -14.69 26.03
N ALA A 10 24.84 -15.83 25.81
CA ALA A 10 24.93 -16.48 24.51
C ALA A 10 23.56 -16.83 23.89
N CYS A 11 22.66 -17.44 24.67
CA CYS A 11 21.33 -17.84 24.15
C CYS A 11 20.52 -16.64 23.69
N LEU A 12 20.53 -15.53 24.45
CA LEU A 12 19.81 -14.32 24.08
C LEU A 12 20.39 -13.64 22.85
N ARG A 13 21.73 -13.69 22.68
CA ARG A 13 22.40 -13.16 21.49
C ARG A 13 22.00 -13.93 20.24
N LEU A 14 21.97 -15.26 20.31
CA LEU A 14 21.52 -16.11 19.20
C LEU A 14 20.08 -15.77 18.79
N THR A 15 19.15 -15.74 19.76
CA THR A 15 17.75 -15.40 19.48
C THR A 15 17.61 -14.00 18.88
N PHE A 16 18.39 -13.03 19.36
CA PHE A 16 18.40 -11.67 18.81
C PHE A 16 18.90 -11.63 17.36
N GLU A 17 19.98 -12.35 17.05
CA GLU A 17 20.52 -12.45 15.69
C GLU A 17 19.52 -13.10 14.72
N GLU A 18 18.85 -14.17 15.14
CA GLU A 18 17.80 -14.84 14.35
C GLU A 18 16.61 -13.92 14.05
N TYR A 19 16.11 -13.17 15.03
CA TYR A 19 15.04 -12.20 14.77
C TYR A 19 15.45 -11.12 13.77
N ARG A 20 16.69 -10.65 13.86
CA ARG A 20 17.22 -9.66 12.90
C ARG A 20 17.35 -10.25 11.51
N GLN A 21 17.78 -11.50 11.41
CA GLN A 21 17.89 -12.21 10.15
C GLN A 21 16.50 -12.37 9.50
N SER A 22 15.49 -12.77 10.27
CA SER A 22 14.10 -12.88 9.79
C SER A 22 13.54 -11.54 9.24
N ILE A 23 13.90 -10.42 9.86
CA ILE A 23 13.54 -9.08 9.35
C ILE A 23 14.17 -8.84 7.99
N ARG A 24 15.47 -9.13 7.83
CA ARG A 24 16.18 -8.95 6.55
C ARG A 24 15.59 -9.82 5.45
N GLU A 25 15.33 -11.09 5.74
CA GLU A 25 14.71 -12.02 4.80
C GLU A 25 13.32 -11.56 4.37
N THR A 26 12.54 -11.02 5.31
CA THR A 26 11.22 -10.45 5.01
C THR A 26 11.34 -9.22 4.12
N GLN A 27 12.31 -8.33 4.39
CA GLN A 27 12.57 -7.16 3.53
C GLN A 27 12.99 -7.57 2.12
N GLU A 28 13.85 -8.57 1.98
CA GLU A 28 14.26 -9.10 0.68
C GLU A 28 13.09 -9.75 -0.06
N ARG A 29 12.24 -10.47 0.66
CA ARG A 29 11.02 -11.06 0.09
C ARG A 29 10.05 -9.99 -0.40
N ILE A 30 9.85 -8.91 0.36
CA ILE A 30 9.04 -7.75 -0.06
C ILE A 30 9.60 -7.18 -1.38
N LYS A 31 10.90 -6.91 -1.46
CA LYS A 31 11.54 -6.40 -2.68
C LYS A 31 11.31 -7.30 -3.90
N ARG A 32 11.41 -8.62 -3.71
CA ARG A 32 11.14 -9.59 -4.79
C ARG A 32 9.69 -9.55 -5.24
N TYR A 33 8.74 -9.41 -4.31
CA TYR A 33 7.33 -9.26 -4.67
C TYR A 33 7.04 -7.92 -5.34
N ASP A 34 7.63 -6.81 -4.89
CA ASP A 34 7.48 -5.52 -5.56
C ASP A 34 7.91 -5.59 -7.03
N GLN A 35 9.03 -6.27 -7.30
CA GLN A 35 9.52 -6.49 -8.66
C GLN A 35 8.57 -7.35 -9.49
N ALA A 36 8.08 -8.47 -8.92
CA ALA A 36 7.14 -9.35 -9.59
C ALA A 36 5.82 -8.62 -9.90
N ILE A 37 5.28 -7.86 -8.94
CA ILE A 37 4.06 -7.07 -9.11
C ILE A 37 4.23 -6.04 -10.24
N ALA A 38 5.38 -5.37 -10.31
CA ALA A 38 5.63 -4.40 -11.38
C ALA A 38 5.67 -5.06 -12.77
N GLN A 39 6.28 -6.24 -12.88
CA GLN A 39 6.36 -7.00 -14.13
C GLN A 39 4.97 -7.49 -14.56
N GLU A 40 4.22 -8.11 -13.65
CA GLU A 40 2.87 -8.62 -13.93
C GLU A 40 1.89 -7.49 -14.24
N ALA A 41 2.00 -6.35 -13.54
CA ALA A 41 1.18 -5.17 -13.83
C ALA A 41 1.34 -4.70 -15.28
N GLN A 42 2.57 -4.71 -15.80
CA GLN A 42 2.88 -4.33 -17.18
C GLN A 42 2.42 -5.38 -18.20
N ALA A 43 2.51 -6.67 -17.86
CA ALA A 43 2.08 -7.77 -18.74
C ALA A 43 0.56 -8.01 -18.73
N SER A 44 -0.15 -7.49 -17.73
CA SER A 44 -1.59 -7.72 -17.56
C SER A 44 -2.45 -7.05 -18.64
N ALA A 45 -3.63 -7.63 -18.90
CA ALA A 45 -4.64 -7.00 -19.75
C ALA A 45 -5.13 -5.64 -19.20
N HIS A 46 -4.92 -5.39 -17.90
CA HIS A 46 -5.33 -4.16 -17.23
C HIS A 46 -4.20 -3.10 -17.15
N ALA A 47 -3.06 -3.32 -17.81
CA ALA A 47 -1.93 -2.38 -17.81
C ALA A 47 -2.33 -0.93 -18.15
N PRO A 48 -3.23 -0.65 -19.13
CA PRO A 48 -3.68 0.72 -19.39
C PRO A 48 -4.42 1.35 -18.21
N LEU A 49 -5.24 0.58 -17.50
CA LEU A 49 -5.99 1.05 -16.34
C LEU A 49 -5.06 1.28 -15.15
N ILE A 50 -4.10 0.38 -14.92
CA ILE A 50 -3.07 0.54 -13.88
C ILE A 50 -2.21 1.78 -14.16
N GLY A 51 -1.85 2.02 -15.42
CA GLY A 51 -1.14 3.24 -15.84
C GLY A 51 -1.96 4.51 -15.61
N ALA A 52 -3.25 4.49 -15.93
CA ALA A 52 -4.16 5.61 -15.68
C ALA A 52 -4.27 5.93 -14.17
N MET A 53 -4.31 4.91 -13.31
CA MET A 53 -4.33 5.10 -11.85
C MET A 53 -3.05 5.75 -11.33
N GLN A 54 -1.88 5.40 -11.88
CA GLN A 54 -0.61 6.02 -11.49
C GLN A 54 -0.49 7.49 -11.88
N ALA A 55 -1.35 8.01 -12.77
CA ALA A 55 -1.42 9.44 -13.05
C ALA A 55 -1.95 10.25 -11.85
N LEU A 56 -2.63 9.59 -10.91
CA LEU A 56 -3.07 10.21 -9.66
C LEU A 56 -1.86 10.45 -8.75
N ARG A 57 -1.72 11.69 -8.26
CA ARG A 57 -0.60 12.08 -7.41
C ARG A 57 -0.52 11.20 -6.17
N GLY A 58 0.62 10.55 -5.98
CA GLY A 58 0.87 9.67 -4.82
C GLY A 58 0.44 8.22 -5.01
N VAL A 59 -0.09 7.85 -6.18
CA VAL A 59 -0.44 6.45 -6.48
C VAL A 59 0.72 5.76 -7.19
N ALA A 60 1.37 4.83 -6.50
CA ALA A 60 2.43 4.00 -7.05
C ALA A 60 1.87 2.72 -7.70
N VAL A 61 2.72 2.01 -8.46
CA VAL A 61 2.37 0.74 -9.14
C VAL A 61 1.66 -0.24 -8.20
N LEU A 62 2.19 -0.48 -6.99
CA LEU A 62 1.59 -1.40 -6.03
C LEU A 62 0.15 -1.02 -5.70
N THR A 63 -0.07 0.24 -5.32
CA THR A 63 -1.41 0.77 -4.98
C THR A 63 -2.36 0.72 -6.17
N ALA A 64 -1.90 1.12 -7.35
CA ALA A 64 -2.69 1.06 -8.57
C ALA A 64 -3.08 -0.37 -8.95
N THR A 65 -2.14 -1.31 -8.87
CA THR A 65 -2.38 -2.73 -9.15
C THR A 65 -3.35 -3.33 -8.15
N THR A 66 -3.21 -3.03 -6.85
CA THR A 66 -4.15 -3.48 -5.81
C THR A 66 -5.55 -2.93 -6.07
N MET A 67 -5.67 -1.64 -6.37
CA MET A 67 -6.96 -1.03 -6.73
C MET A 67 -7.60 -1.77 -7.91
N VAL A 68 -6.87 -1.91 -9.00
CA VAL A 68 -7.38 -2.56 -10.21
C VAL A 68 -7.74 -4.04 -9.98
N SER A 69 -6.96 -4.77 -9.18
CA SER A 69 -7.26 -6.18 -8.84
C SER A 69 -8.51 -6.33 -7.96
N GLU A 70 -8.74 -5.39 -7.04
CA GLU A 70 -9.91 -5.41 -6.14
C GLU A 70 -11.19 -4.94 -6.86
N PHE A 71 -11.05 -4.04 -7.83
CA PHE A 71 -12.20 -3.52 -8.56
C PHE A 71 -12.64 -4.47 -9.67
N MET A 72 -11.70 -4.97 -10.47
CA MET A 72 -11.90 -5.80 -11.68
C MET A 72 -12.77 -5.15 -12.76
N ASP A 73 -13.83 -4.41 -12.39
CA ASP A 73 -14.71 -3.59 -13.20
C ASP A 73 -15.05 -2.26 -12.50
N MET A 74 -14.83 -1.15 -13.20
CA MET A 74 -15.11 0.22 -12.71
C MET A 74 -16.60 0.58 -12.79
N SER A 75 -17.41 -0.19 -13.53
CA SER A 75 -18.86 0.01 -13.63
C SER A 75 -19.56 -0.10 -12.27
N ARG A 76 -18.92 -0.76 -11.29
CA ARG A 76 -19.36 -0.84 -9.89
C ARG A 76 -19.57 0.55 -9.26
N PHE A 77 -18.86 1.56 -9.71
CA PHE A 77 -18.97 2.92 -9.17
C PHE A 77 -19.79 3.81 -10.12
N PRO A 78 -21.00 4.26 -9.70
CA PRO A 78 -21.86 5.08 -10.56
C PRO A 78 -21.30 6.49 -10.79
N THR A 79 -20.41 6.97 -9.92
CA THR A 79 -19.75 8.28 -10.04
C THR A 79 -18.30 8.21 -9.55
N ALA A 80 -17.46 9.14 -10.03
CA ALA A 80 -16.09 9.29 -9.53
C ALA A 80 -16.03 9.58 -8.01
N GLY A 81 -17.02 10.32 -7.47
CA GLY A 81 -17.10 10.59 -6.03
C GLY A 81 -17.33 9.32 -5.20
N ALA A 82 -18.18 8.40 -5.69
CA ALA A 82 -18.40 7.10 -5.03
C ALA A 82 -17.12 6.26 -5.01
N PHE A 83 -16.36 6.25 -6.11
CA PHE A 83 -15.04 5.62 -6.18
C PHE A 83 -14.05 6.24 -5.19
N MET A 84 -13.91 7.56 -5.21
CA MET A 84 -12.94 8.25 -4.35
C MET A 84 -13.28 8.09 -2.86
N SER A 85 -14.56 8.07 -2.49
CA SER A 85 -15.00 7.77 -1.12
C SER A 85 -14.66 6.34 -0.71
N TYR A 86 -14.82 5.35 -1.61
CA TYR A 86 -14.46 3.96 -1.33
C TYR A 86 -12.96 3.80 -1.11
N CYS A 87 -12.14 4.48 -1.91
CA CYS A 87 -10.68 4.46 -1.81
C CYS A 87 -10.13 5.32 -0.67
N GLY A 88 -10.97 6.03 0.10
CA GLY A 88 -10.53 6.96 1.15
C GLY A 88 -9.80 8.20 0.63
N LEU A 89 -10.02 8.57 -0.64
CA LEU A 89 -9.34 9.69 -1.32
C LEU A 89 -10.04 11.05 -1.14
N VAL A 90 -11.28 11.06 -0.64
CA VAL A 90 -12.01 12.28 -0.30
C VAL A 90 -12.16 12.34 1.22
N PRO A 91 -11.65 13.40 1.89
CA PRO A 91 -11.98 13.62 3.29
C PRO A 91 -13.49 13.86 3.40
N SER A 92 -14.17 13.00 4.15
CA SER A 92 -15.59 13.18 4.47
C SER A 92 -15.70 14.06 5.71
N GLU A 93 -16.08 15.32 5.52
CA GLU A 93 -16.48 16.20 6.62
C GLU A 93 -18.00 16.33 6.62
N ASN A 94 -18.65 15.66 7.57
CA ASN A 94 -20.05 15.93 7.90
C ASN A 94 -20.08 17.01 8.99
N SER A 95 -20.07 18.27 8.57
CA SER A 95 -20.29 19.39 9.48
C SER A 95 -21.78 19.61 9.67
N THR A 96 -22.35 19.09 10.75
CA THR A 96 -23.66 19.56 11.25
C THR A 96 -23.42 20.83 12.08
N GLY A 97 -22.99 21.90 11.42
CA GLY A 97 -22.92 23.21 12.03
C GLY A 97 -24.32 23.77 12.17
N ASP A 98 -24.87 23.71 13.38
CA ASP A 98 -26.12 24.39 13.73
C ASP A 98 -26.08 25.85 13.25
N SER A 99 -27.16 26.23 12.56
CA SER A 99 -27.47 27.58 12.10
C SER A 99 -27.17 28.63 13.18
N ARG A 100 -26.10 29.42 12.99
CA ARG A 100 -25.87 30.64 13.78
C ARG A 100 -26.40 31.86 13.04
N ARG A 101 -27.52 32.41 13.51
CA ARG A 101 -27.99 33.76 13.15
C ARG A 101 -27.30 34.78 14.06
N GLN A 102 -26.70 35.80 13.47
CA GLN A 102 -26.26 37.04 14.14
C GLN A 102 -27.38 38.07 14.12
#